data_AF-A0A7W0XIR8-F1
#
_entry.id   AF-A0A7W0XIR8-F1
#
_cell.length_a   1.000
_cell.length_b   1.000
_cell.length_c   1.000
_cell.angle_alpha   90.00
_cell.angle_beta   90.00
_cell.angle_gamma   90.00
#
_symmetry.space_group_name_H-M   'P 1'
#
loop_
_entity.id
_entity.type
_entity.pdbx_description
1 polymer ?
#
loop_
_entity_poly.entity_id
_entity_poly.type
_entity_poly.pdbx_seq_one_letter_code
_entity_poly.pdbx_strand_id
1 'polypeptide(L)'
;MKLSKLRHHAVLAAGAITLGLAILHPAAVAAEPVTIWSWRTEDQAAMETMFDAFRAKNPDIEVELQFTPDADYQNRLSTALRGGRGPDIAQLKA
;
A
#
# COMPACT_ATOMS: atom_id res chain seq x y z
N MET A 1 -47.81 30.42 -39.75
CA MET A 1 -48.74 29.56 -40.50
C MET A 1 -48.43 28.10 -40.19
N LYS A 2 -49.32 27.44 -39.45
CA LYS A 2 -49.55 26.00 -39.21
C LYS A 2 -48.36 25.02 -39.04
N LEU A 3 -48.23 24.55 -37.79
CA LEU A 3 -47.77 23.22 -37.36
C LEU A 3 -48.52 22.08 -38.07
N SER A 4 -47.80 20.98 -38.39
CA SER A 4 -48.24 19.56 -38.25
C SER A 4 -47.11 18.67 -38.80
N LYS A 5 -46.54 17.72 -38.06
CA LYS A 5 -47.11 16.45 -37.59
C LYS A 5 -46.36 16.07 -36.29
N LEU A 6 -47.01 15.90 -35.13
CA LEU A 6 -47.85 14.75 -34.74
C LEU A 6 -47.10 13.43 -35.01
N ARG A 7 -46.67 12.62 -34.03
CA ARG A 7 -47.53 11.96 -33.03
C ARG A 7 -46.68 11.26 -31.96
N HIS A 8 -47.05 11.51 -30.70
CA HIS A 8 -47.21 10.58 -29.56
C HIS A 8 -46.04 9.60 -29.29
N HIS A 9 -45.44 9.56 -28.11
CA HIS A 9 -46.07 9.07 -26.89
C HIS A 9 -45.48 9.73 -25.64
N ALA A 10 -46.38 10.14 -24.77
CA ALA A 10 -46.11 10.50 -23.40
C ALA A 10 -45.38 9.36 -22.67
N VAL A 11 -44.31 9.69 -21.95
CA VAL A 11 -44.14 9.28 -20.55
C VAL A 11 -43.35 10.39 -19.84
N LEU A 12 -44.08 11.28 -19.17
CA LEU A 12 -43.59 12.00 -18.01
C LEU A 12 -43.65 11.03 -16.83
N ALA A 13 -42.54 10.76 -16.14
CA ALA A 13 -42.47 10.77 -14.66
C ALA A 13 -41.14 10.18 -14.14
N ALA A 14 -40.56 10.95 -13.22
CA ALA A 14 -39.93 10.50 -11.98
C ALA A 14 -38.64 9.65 -12.04
N GLY A 15 -37.52 10.34 -11.81
CA GLY A 15 -36.76 10.19 -10.56
C GLY A 15 -36.23 8.80 -10.20
N ALA A 16 -34.94 8.59 -10.44
CA ALA A 16 -34.10 7.74 -9.61
C ALA A 16 -32.69 8.35 -9.57
N ILE A 17 -32.49 9.29 -8.66
CA ILE A 17 -31.15 9.64 -8.18
C ILE A 17 -30.68 8.40 -7.43
N THR A 18 -29.84 7.57 -8.04
CA THR A 18 -29.08 6.55 -7.32
C THR A 18 -28.07 7.27 -6.44
N LEU A 19 -28.51 7.60 -5.21
CA LEU A 19 -27.63 7.93 -4.10
C LEU A 19 -26.86 6.65 -3.76
N GLY A 20 -25.81 6.38 -4.54
CA GLY A 20 -24.87 5.30 -4.30
C GLY A 20 -24.22 5.52 -2.94
N LEU A 21 -24.52 4.62 -2.02
CA LEU A 21 -23.93 4.50 -0.69
C LEU A 21 -22.41 4.72 -0.78
N ALA A 22 -21.94 5.90 -0.35
CA ALA A 22 -20.52 6.11 -0.11
C ALA A 22 -20.13 5.13 0.99
N ILE A 23 -19.40 4.08 0.62
CA ILE A 23 -18.76 3.20 1.59
C ILE A 23 -17.84 4.12 2.40
N LEU A 24 -18.24 4.38 3.65
CA LEU A 24 -17.37 4.92 4.68
C LEU A 24 -16.23 3.91 4.84
N HIS A 25 -15.19 4.06 4.03
CA HIS A 25 -13.92 3.43 4.32
C HIS A 25 -13.44 4.11 5.59
N PRO A 26 -13.13 3.36 6.67
CA PRO A 26 -12.44 3.96 7.80
C PRO A 26 -11.20 4.64 7.23
N ALA A 27 -11.01 5.92 7.57
CA ALA A 27 -9.77 6.62 7.25
C ALA A 27 -8.64 5.77 7.85
N ALA A 28 -7.80 5.19 6.99
CA ALA A 28 -6.66 4.41 7.43
C ALA A 28 -5.81 5.32 8.33
N VAL A 29 -5.68 4.95 9.60
CA VAL A 29 -4.68 5.56 10.48
C VAL A 29 -3.35 5.12 9.89
N ALA A 30 -2.57 6.07 9.36
CA ALA A 30 -1.27 5.76 8.77
C ALA A 30 -0.38 5.11 9.84
N ALA A 31 -0.22 3.79 9.76
CA ALA A 31 0.68 3.05 10.62
C ALA A 31 2.13 3.40 10.26
N GLU A 32 3.03 3.36 11.23
CA GLU A 32 4.46 3.45 10.92
C GLU A 32 4.87 2.26 10.02
N PRO A 33 5.71 2.47 9.01
CA PRO A 33 6.18 1.39 8.15
C PRO A 33 6.90 0.29 8.95
N VAL A 34 6.66 -0.96 8.60
CA VAL A 34 7.42 -2.09 9.14
C VAL A 34 8.82 -2.07 8.52
N THR A 35 9.84 -1.92 9.35
CA THR A 35 11.24 -1.81 8.93
C THR A 35 11.92 -3.18 8.88
N ILE A 36 12.58 -3.48 7.75
CA ILE A 36 13.29 -4.73 7.54
C ILE A 36 14.72 -4.47 7.11
N TRP A 37 15.68 -5.00 7.86
CA TRP A 37 17.10 -4.85 7.53
C TRP A 37 17.69 -6.12 6.92
N SER A 38 18.34 -5.99 5.77
CA SER A 38 19.02 -7.07 5.06
C SER A 38 20.50 -6.76 4.82
N TRP A 39 21.33 -7.79 4.87
CA TRP A 39 22.76 -7.71 4.49
C TRP A 39 23.00 -8.07 3.02
N ARG A 40 21.98 -8.58 2.32
CA ARG A 40 22.07 -9.10 0.94
C ARG A 40 21.76 -8.02 -0.08
N THR A 41 22.69 -7.09 -0.25
CA THR A 41 22.56 -6.02 -1.25
C THR A 41 22.45 -6.55 -2.67
N GLU A 42 23.02 -7.72 -2.96
CA GLU A 42 22.95 -8.37 -4.26
C GLU A 42 21.54 -8.87 -4.63
N ASP A 43 20.70 -9.11 -3.62
CA ASP A 43 19.33 -9.60 -3.80
C ASP A 43 18.28 -8.48 -3.69
N GLN A 44 18.70 -7.21 -3.56
CA GLN A 44 17.79 -6.08 -3.31
C GLN A 44 16.64 -6.01 -4.32
N ALA A 45 16.93 -6.11 -5.63
CA ALA A 45 15.89 -6.03 -6.67
C ALA A 45 14.87 -7.19 -6.58
N ALA A 46 15.33 -8.38 -6.20
CA ALA A 46 14.46 -9.54 -6.02
C ALA A 46 13.58 -9.35 -4.77
N MET A 47 14.14 -8.85 -3.67
CA MET A 47 13.38 -8.54 -2.46
C MET A 47 12.34 -7.45 -2.69
N GLU A 48 12.68 -6.38 -3.40
CA GLU A 48 11.71 -5.33 -3.77
C GLU A 48 10.53 -5.91 -4.56
N THR A 49 10.80 -6.77 -5.54
CA THR A 49 9.75 -7.45 -6.31
C THR A 49 8.83 -8.31 -5.43
N MET A 50 9.41 -9.02 -4.45
CA MET A 50 8.63 -9.81 -3.49
C MET A 50 7.76 -8.93 -2.60
N PHE A 51 8.30 -7.81 -2.12
CA PHE A 51 7.57 -6.88 -1.26
C PHE A 51 6.56 -6.02 -2.02
N ASP A 52 6.74 -5.76 -3.32
CA ASP A 52 5.72 -5.20 -4.18
C ASP A 52 4.48 -6.10 -4.23
N ALA A 53 4.69 -7.41 -4.43
CA ALA A 53 3.60 -8.38 -4.41
C ALA A 53 2.94 -8.51 -3.03
N PHE A 54 3.71 -8.34 -1.94
CA PHE A 54 3.18 -8.29 -0.59
C PHE A 54 2.32 -7.05 -0.38
N ARG A 55 2.82 -5.84 -0.71
CA ARG A 55 2.10 -4.57 -0.58
C ARG A 55 0.82 -4.55 -1.40
N ALA A 56 0.85 -5.12 -2.61
CA ALA A 56 -0.34 -5.26 -3.45
C ALA A 56 -1.46 -6.10 -2.81
N LYS A 57 -1.11 -7.08 -1.96
CA LYS A 57 -2.07 -7.91 -1.21
C LYS A 57 -2.43 -7.35 0.16
N ASN A 58 -1.63 -6.42 0.67
CA ASN A 58 -1.76 -5.84 2.01
C ASN A 58 -1.62 -4.30 1.90
N PRO A 59 -2.60 -3.60 1.29
CA PRO A 59 -2.49 -2.17 1.00
C PRO A 59 -2.45 -1.28 2.24
N ASP A 60 -2.83 -1.82 3.41
CA ASP A 60 -2.78 -1.12 4.69
C ASP A 60 -1.43 -1.29 5.42
N ILE A 61 -0.49 -2.07 4.85
CA ILE A 61 0.82 -2.35 5.45
C ILE A 61 1.93 -1.74 4.58
N GLU A 62 2.57 -0.72 5.11
CA GLU A 62 3.80 -0.16 4.54
C GLU A 62 5.03 -0.95 5.02
N VAL A 63 5.96 -1.22 4.11
CA VAL A 63 7.22 -1.93 4.42
C VAL A 63 8.39 -1.11 3.91
N GLU A 64 9.36 -0.85 4.78
CA GLU A 64 10.61 -0.18 4.45
C GLU A 64 11.77 -1.19 4.48
N LEU A 65 12.34 -1.45 3.30
CA LEU A 65 13.53 -2.30 3.16
C LEU A 65 14.80 -1.45 3.25
N GLN A 66 15.69 -1.80 4.18
CA GLN A 66 16.99 -1.14 4.31
C GLN A 66 18.12 -2.15 4.18
N PHE A 67 18.99 -1.91 3.20
CA PHE A 67 20.12 -2.78 2.92
C PHE A 67 21.42 -2.17 3.46
N THR A 68 22.28 -3.01 4.00
CA THR A 68 23.64 -2.63 4.40
C THR A 68 24.60 -3.68 3.90
N PRO A 69 25.75 -3.31 3.31
CA PRO A 69 26.74 -4.30 2.87
C PRO A 69 27.12 -5.28 3.99
N ASP A 70 27.37 -6.53 3.63
CA ASP A 70 27.69 -7.62 4.58
C ASP A 70 28.80 -7.24 5.58
N ALA A 71 29.84 -6.54 5.10
CA ALA A 71 30.98 -6.10 5.91
C ALA A 71 30.59 -5.18 7.07
N ASP A 72 29.50 -4.43 6.94
CA ASP A 72 29.08 -3.41 7.91
C ASP A 72 27.83 -3.82 8.70
N TYR A 73 27.05 -4.79 8.20
CA TYR A 73 25.73 -5.12 8.72
C TYR A 73 25.75 -5.56 10.19
N GLN A 74 26.66 -6.47 10.56
CA GLN A 74 26.70 -6.99 11.94
C GLN A 74 27.05 -5.89 12.95
N ASN A 75 27.97 -4.98 12.60
CA ASN A 75 28.31 -3.84 13.44
C ASN A 75 27.13 -2.87 13.59
N ARG A 76 26.44 -2.58 12.48
CA ARG A 76 25.23 -1.74 12.47
C ARG A 76 24.14 -2.34 13.35
N LEU A 77 23.79 -3.61 13.14
CA LEU A 77 22.74 -4.31 13.88
C LEU A 77 23.07 -4.40 15.36
N SER A 78 24.28 -4.80 15.70
CA SER A 78 24.72 -4.92 17.10
C SER A 78 24.67 -3.59 17.85
N THR A 79 25.04 -2.49 17.18
CA THR A 79 24.95 -1.13 17.75
C THR A 79 23.50 -0.70 17.95
N ALA A 80 22.64 -0.94 16.95
CA ALA A 80 21.23 -0.60 16.99
C ALA A 80 20.49 -1.34 18.11
N LEU A 81 20.75 -2.64 18.27
CA LEU A 81 20.15 -3.47 19.33
C LEU A 81 20.56 -3.01 20.73
N ARG A 82 21.86 -2.72 20.95
CA ARG A 82 22.32 -2.17 22.24
C ARG A 82 21.70 -0.81 22.54
N GLY A 83 21.43 -0.02 21.50
CA GLY A 83 20.81 1.29 21.61
C GLY A 83 19.28 1.29 21.65
N GLY A 84 18.63 0.11 21.63
CA GLY A 84 17.16 0.00 21.60
C GLY A 84 16.51 0.58 20.34
N ARG A 85 17.24 0.62 19.21
CA ARG A 85 16.83 1.25 17.94
C ARG A 85 17.03 0.32 16.74
N GLY A 86 16.81 -0.98 16.94
CA GLY A 86 16.84 -1.97 15.87
C GLY A 86 15.62 -1.89 14.96
N PRO A 87 15.62 -2.59 13.82
CA PRO A 87 14.45 -2.72 12.97
C PRO A 87 13.39 -3.61 13.63
N ASP A 88 12.19 -3.64 13.05
CA ASP A 88 11.15 -4.61 13.41
C ASP A 88 11.58 -6.04 13.04
N ILE A 89 12.23 -6.20 11.88
CA ILE A 89 12.72 -7.48 11.38
C ILE A 89 14.18 -7.34 10.93
N ALA A 90 15.07 -8.18 11.47
CA ALA A 90 16.47 -8.25 11.07
C ALA A 90 16.79 -9.59 10.43
N GLN A 91 17.47 -9.58 9.28
CA GLN A 91 18.06 -10.78 8.71
C GLN A 91 19.31 -11.20 9.47
N LEU A 92 19.26 -12.32 10.18
CA LEU A 92 20.41 -12.88 10.86
C LEU A 92 21.27 -13.70 9.90
N LYS A 93 22.58 -13.74 10.17
CA LYS A 93 23.55 -14.60 9.50
C LYS A 93 23.83 -15.78 10.43
N ALA A 94 23.75 -17.00 9.92
CA ALA A 94 24.10 -18.22 10.63
C ALA A 94 25.59 -18.55 10.46
#